data_AF-A0A183C813-F1
#
_entry.id   AF-A0A183C813-F1
#
_cell.length_a   1.000
_cell.length_b   1.000
_cell.length_c   1.000
_cell.angle_alpha   90.00
_cell.angle_beta   90.00
_cell.angle_gamma   90.00
#
_symmetry.space_group_name_H-M   'P 1'
#
loop_
_entity.id
_entity.type
_entity.pdbx_description
1 polymer ?
#
loop_
_entity_poly.entity_id
_entity_poly.type
_entity_poly.pdbx_seq_one_letter_code
_entity_poly.pdbx_strand_id
1 'polypeptide(L)'
;MFYFDLDFVNLESDLFSLELPQYAPEMFDRYFLPVAKSLWKLQVLYGQIQTFFGVGMCFGSIEVLLKRFSTELGEAFASADQPISHVFLFDRRCDVPAVLLTGLTYESVLDDVFHYKCGKISFKSALENAGHETDNSKSIKMRI
;
A
#
# COMPACT_ATOMS: atom_id res chain seq x y z
N MET A 1 6.71 26.36 -7.49
CA MET A 1 5.66 25.61 -6.76
C MET A 1 6.20 24.21 -6.53
N PHE A 2 6.54 23.86 -5.29
CA PHE A 2 7.10 22.54 -4.98
C PHE A 2 5.95 21.53 -4.88
N TYR A 3 6.01 20.46 -5.67
CA TYR A 3 5.08 19.35 -5.62
C TYR A 3 5.74 18.21 -4.85
N PHE A 4 5.11 17.77 -3.77
CA PHE A 4 5.58 16.62 -3.00
C PHE A 4 4.91 15.37 -3.54
N ASP A 5 5.71 14.50 -4.15
CA ASP A 5 5.29 13.25 -4.75
C ASP A 5 5.48 12.13 -3.73
N LEU A 6 4.43 11.82 -2.98
CA LEU A 6 4.44 10.77 -1.96
C LEU A 6 4.27 9.40 -2.62
N ASP A 7 5.28 8.54 -2.48
CA ASP A 7 5.26 7.15 -2.95
C ASP A 7 4.92 6.19 -1.81
N PHE A 8 5.60 5.04 -1.74
CA PHE A 8 5.45 4.07 -0.67
C PHE A 8 5.73 4.68 0.71
N VAL A 9 4.70 4.70 1.55
CA VAL A 9 4.76 4.94 2.97
C VAL A 9 4.93 3.61 3.68
N ASN A 10 5.93 3.53 4.56
CA ASN A 10 6.09 2.39 5.46
C ASN A 10 5.02 2.50 6.57
N LEU A 11 4.12 1.51 6.61
CA LEU A 11 3.14 1.36 7.69
C LEU A 11 3.72 0.46 8.79
N GLU A 12 4.24 -0.69 8.39
CA GLU A 12 4.92 -1.67 9.25
C GLU A 12 6.22 -2.18 8.61
N SER A 13 6.97 -3.01 9.33
CA SER A 13 8.28 -3.51 8.88
C SER A 13 8.27 -4.19 7.51
N ASP A 14 7.15 -4.81 7.15
CA ASP A 14 6.92 -5.58 5.93
C ASP A 14 5.74 -5.04 5.11
N LEU A 15 5.16 -3.90 5.49
CA LEU A 15 3.99 -3.32 4.84
C LEU A 15 4.25 -1.90 4.34
N PHE A 16 4.21 -1.76 3.02
CA PHE A 16 4.28 -0.48 2.33
C PHE A 16 2.97 -0.19 1.62
N SER A 17 2.48 1.05 1.72
CA SER A 17 1.24 1.49 1.11
C SER A 17 1.44 2.82 0.38
N LEU A 18 0.69 3.04 -0.70
CA LEU A 18 0.62 4.34 -1.37
C LEU A 18 -0.42 5.27 -0.75
N GLU A 19 -1.27 4.75 0.14
CA GLU A 19 -2.36 5.50 0.82
C GLU A 19 -3.19 6.35 -0.16
N LEU A 20 -3.49 5.79 -1.34
CA LEU A 20 -4.23 6.51 -2.37
C LEU A 20 -5.70 6.66 -1.92
N PRO A 21 -6.31 7.84 -2.16
CA PRO A 21 -7.68 8.11 -1.75
C PRO A 21 -8.67 7.18 -2.44
N GLN A 22 -9.78 6.94 -1.71
CA GLN A 22 -10.81 5.92 -1.90
C GLN A 22 -10.84 5.23 -3.27
N TYR A 23 -10.63 3.94 -3.17
CA TYR A 23 -10.67 2.95 -4.21
C TYR A 23 -12.07 2.84 -4.83
N ALA A 24 -12.28 3.55 -5.94
CA ALA A 24 -13.46 3.38 -6.78
C ALA A 24 -13.12 2.47 -7.96
N PRO A 25 -13.95 1.47 -8.31
CA PRO A 25 -13.71 0.61 -9.46
C PRO A 25 -13.50 1.37 -10.79
N GLU A 26 -14.12 2.53 -10.94
CA GLU A 26 -13.97 3.38 -12.13
C GLU A 26 -12.59 4.05 -12.22
N MET A 27 -11.82 4.06 -11.12
CA MET A 27 -10.54 4.76 -10.99
C MET A 27 -9.33 3.82 -11.03
N PHE A 28 -9.55 2.51 -11.19
CA PHE A 28 -8.50 1.48 -11.21
C PHE A 28 -7.30 1.85 -12.07
N ASP A 29 -7.57 2.27 -13.31
CA ASP A 29 -6.52 2.51 -14.28
C ASP A 29 -5.71 3.79 -13.98
N ARG A 30 -6.27 4.72 -13.20
CA ARG A 30 -5.57 5.94 -12.76
C ARG A 30 -4.47 5.63 -11.75
N TYR A 31 -4.55 4.50 -11.05
CA TYR A 31 -3.57 4.11 -10.05
C TYR A 31 -2.33 3.42 -10.67
N PHE A 32 -2.36 3.04 -11.96
CA PHE A 32 -1.22 2.37 -12.58
C PHE A 32 0.01 3.27 -12.66
N LEU A 33 -0.18 4.56 -12.94
CA LEU A 33 0.92 5.53 -13.01
C LEU A 33 1.64 5.72 -11.66
N PRO A 34 0.95 6.05 -10.54
CA PRO A 34 1.63 6.18 -9.25
C PRO A 34 2.23 4.85 -8.77
N VAL A 35 1.59 3.71 -9.03
CA VAL A 35 2.14 2.38 -8.70
C VAL A 35 3.43 2.11 -9.47
N ALA A 36 3.42 2.27 -10.80
CA ALA A 36 4.60 2.03 -11.62
C ALA A 36 5.75 2.99 -11.27
N LYS A 37 5.43 4.26 -10.98
CA LYS A 37 6.44 5.25 -10.56
C LYS A 37 7.07 4.90 -9.22
N SER A 38 6.25 4.46 -8.25
CA SER A 38 6.72 4.04 -6.94
C SER A 38 7.59 2.78 -7.02
N LEU A 39 7.21 1.82 -7.88
CA LEU A 39 8.02 0.63 -8.16
C LEU A 39 9.35 0.98 -8.84
N TRP A 40 9.35 1.90 -9.80
CA TRP A 40 10.60 2.37 -10.42
C TRP A 40 11.51 3.03 -9.38
N LYS A 41 10.98 3.89 -8.51
CA LYS A 41 11.77 4.49 -7.41
C LYS A 41 12.29 3.44 -6.44
N LEU A 42 11.50 2.40 -6.14
CA LEU A 42 11.94 1.27 -5.35
C LEU A 42 13.14 0.56 -6.00
N GLN A 43 13.11 0.36 -7.32
CA GLN A 43 14.25 -0.20 -8.06
C GLN A 43 15.47 0.72 -8.02
N VAL A 44 15.30 2.04 -8.13
CA VAL A 44 16.41 3.00 -8.03
C VAL A 44 17.09 2.93 -6.66
N LEU A 45 16.32 2.73 -5.58
CA LEU A 45 16.84 2.67 -4.21
C LEU A 45 17.46 1.31 -3.85
N TYR A 46 16.85 0.21 -4.28
CA TYR A 46 17.21 -1.14 -3.84
C TYR A 46 17.81 -2.02 -4.95
N GLY A 47 17.97 -1.49 -6.15
CA GLY A 47 18.48 -2.21 -7.30
C GLY A 47 17.38 -2.77 -8.22
N GLN A 48 17.80 -3.12 -9.43
CA GLN A 48 16.90 -3.58 -10.47
C GLN A 48 16.27 -4.95 -10.18
N ILE A 49 14.98 -4.95 -9.85
CA ILE A 49 14.15 -6.16 -9.71
C ILE A 49 14.22 -7.00 -11.00
N GLN A 50 14.62 -8.27 -10.87
CA GLN A 50 14.91 -9.14 -12.02
C GLN A 50 13.65 -9.67 -12.69
N THR A 51 12.61 -9.95 -11.90
CA THR A 51 11.46 -10.70 -12.38
C THR A 51 10.17 -10.16 -11.80
N PHE A 52 9.21 -9.98 -12.71
CA PHE A 52 7.86 -9.58 -12.40
C PHE A 52 6.92 -10.69 -12.83
N PHE A 53 6.13 -11.17 -11.89
CA PHE A 53 4.98 -12.03 -12.14
C PHE A 53 3.73 -11.20 -11.93
N GLY A 54 2.68 -11.47 -12.70
CA GLY A 54 1.41 -10.81 -12.40
C GLY A 54 0.21 -11.45 -13.04
N VAL A 55 -0.93 -11.11 -12.45
CA VAL A 55 -2.25 -11.61 -12.84
C VAL A 55 -3.18 -10.41 -13.01
N GLY A 56 -3.84 -10.35 -14.17
CA GLY A 56 -4.82 -9.33 -14.50
C GLY A 56 -4.29 -8.23 -15.44
N MET A 57 -5.16 -7.27 -15.78
CA MET A 57 -4.87 -6.27 -16.81
C MET A 57 -3.86 -5.22 -16.33
N CYS A 58 -3.81 -4.93 -15.03
CA CYS A 58 -2.88 -3.93 -14.50
C CYS A 58 -1.40 -4.29 -14.77
N PHE A 59 -1.07 -5.58 -14.85
CA PHE A 59 0.30 -6.05 -15.05
C PHE A 59 0.91 -5.51 -16.34
N GLY A 60 0.24 -5.70 -17.47
CA GLY A 60 0.73 -5.24 -18.77
C GLY A 60 0.89 -3.73 -18.84
N SER A 61 -0.05 -2.97 -18.25
CA SER A 61 0.03 -1.52 -18.18
C SER A 61 1.21 -1.04 -17.31
N ILE A 62 1.42 -1.66 -16.15
CA ILE A 62 2.52 -1.32 -15.24
C ILE A 62 3.87 -1.66 -15.89
N GLU A 63 3.99 -2.77 -16.60
CA GLU A 63 5.23 -3.16 -17.29
C GLU A 63 5.63 -2.15 -18.38
N VAL A 64 4.66 -1.70 -19.18
CA VAL A 64 4.89 -0.66 -20.21
C VAL A 64 5.33 0.65 -19.55
N LEU A 65 4.70 1.04 -18.43
CA LEU A 65 5.06 2.25 -17.69
C LEU A 65 6.45 2.15 -17.05
N LEU A 66 6.83 0.99 -16.51
CA LEU A 66 8.17 0.77 -15.94
C LEU A 66 9.26 0.89 -17.01
N LYS A 67 9.06 0.30 -18.19
CA LYS A 67 9.99 0.44 -19.33
C LYS A 67 10.11 1.90 -19.78
N ARG A 68 8.98 2.60 -19.83
CA ARG A 68 8.94 4.03 -20.13
C ARG A 68 9.71 4.86 -19.12
N PHE A 69 9.49 4.65 -17.81
CA PHE A 69 10.23 5.35 -16.77
C PHE A 69 11.72 5.04 -16.79
N SER A 70 12.09 3.80 -17.05
CA SER A 70 13.50 3.42 -17.20
C SER A 70 14.18 4.14 -18.37
N THR A 71 13.45 4.35 -19.48
CA THR A 71 13.94 5.07 -20.65
C THR A 71 14.01 6.59 -20.42
N GLU A 72 13.00 7.17 -19.76
CA GLU A 72 12.88 8.62 -19.56
C GLU A 72 13.69 9.16 -18.37
N LEU A 73 13.73 8.41 -17.27
CA LEU A 73 14.28 8.85 -15.98
C LEU A 73 15.60 8.14 -15.63
N GLY A 74 15.96 7.09 -16.38
CA GLY A 74 17.15 6.29 -16.17
C GLY A 74 16.85 4.91 -15.60
N GLU A 75 17.75 3.96 -15.90
CA GLU A 75 17.68 2.59 -15.42
C GLU A 75 18.19 2.49 -13.98
N ALA A 76 17.60 1.59 -13.21
CA ALA A 76 18.08 1.26 -11.88
C ALA A 76 19.43 0.54 -11.96
N PHE A 77 20.28 0.72 -10.94
CA PHE A 77 21.57 0.04 -10.89
C PHE A 77 21.35 -1.47 -10.67
N ALA A 78 21.92 -2.27 -11.56
CA ALA A 78 21.98 -3.72 -11.35
C ALA A 78 23.09 -4.03 -10.33
N SER A 79 22.71 -4.68 -9.23
CA SER A 79 23.66 -5.21 -8.23
C SER A 79 23.40 -6.69 -8.04
N ALA A 80 24.47 -7.47 -7.86
CA ALA A 80 24.37 -8.90 -7.55
C ALA A 80 23.77 -9.16 -6.16
N ASP A 81 23.89 -8.19 -5.24
CA ASP A 81 23.43 -8.29 -3.84
C ASP A 81 22.17 -7.45 -3.58
N GLN A 82 21.23 -7.48 -4.53
CA GLN A 82 19.98 -6.74 -4.38
C GLN A 82 19.00 -7.49 -3.47
N PRO A 83 18.36 -6.80 -2.50
CA PRO A 83 17.47 -7.43 -1.53
C PRO A 83 16.15 -7.92 -2.14
N ILE A 84 15.74 -7.39 -3.29
CA ILE A 84 14.45 -7.72 -3.94
C ILE A 84 14.71 -8.50 -5.24
N SER A 85 14.37 -9.78 -5.24
CA SER A 85 14.54 -10.67 -6.40
C SER A 85 13.29 -10.75 -7.29
N HIS A 86 12.11 -10.83 -6.68
CA HIS A 86 10.84 -11.11 -7.34
C HIS A 86 9.75 -10.15 -6.88
N VAL A 87 8.87 -9.73 -7.80
CA VAL A 87 7.63 -9.02 -7.47
C VAL A 87 6.44 -9.75 -8.09
N PHE A 88 5.39 -9.90 -7.29
CA PHE A 88 4.10 -10.43 -7.73
C PHE A 88 3.08 -9.29 -7.75
N LEU A 89 2.50 -9.03 -8.92
CA LEU A 89 1.49 -8.01 -9.14
C LEU A 89 0.11 -8.66 -9.26
N PHE A 90 -0.77 -8.37 -8.31
CA PHE A 90 -2.14 -8.90 -8.29
C PHE A 90 -3.14 -7.80 -8.62
N ASP A 91 -3.87 -7.96 -9.72
CA ASP A 91 -5.02 -7.10 -10.02
C ASP A 91 -6.20 -7.48 -9.14
N ARG A 92 -6.64 -6.56 -8.29
CA ARG A 92 -7.73 -6.82 -7.36
C ARG A 92 -9.09 -7.02 -8.07
N ARG A 93 -9.21 -6.64 -9.35
CA ARG A 93 -10.39 -6.99 -10.18
C ARG A 93 -10.53 -8.49 -10.43
N CYS A 94 -9.44 -9.25 -10.35
CA CYS A 94 -9.47 -10.70 -10.54
C CYS A 94 -10.07 -11.45 -9.35
N ASP A 95 -10.10 -10.83 -8.16
CA ASP A 95 -10.66 -11.40 -6.94
C ASP A 95 -11.43 -10.32 -6.19
N VAL A 96 -12.53 -9.81 -6.73
CA VAL A 96 -13.39 -8.86 -6.01
C VAL A 96 -14.03 -9.47 -4.76
N PRO A 97 -14.55 -10.72 -4.78
CA PRO A 97 -15.28 -11.29 -3.65
C PRO A 97 -14.55 -11.24 -2.31
N ALA A 98 -13.23 -11.43 -2.26
CA ALA A 98 -12.49 -11.44 -1.00
C ALA A 98 -12.53 -10.13 -0.17
N VAL A 99 -12.99 -9.00 -0.75
CA VAL A 99 -13.09 -7.67 -0.09
C VAL A 99 -14.56 -7.37 0.25
N LEU A 100 -15.50 -8.10 -0.35
CA LEU A 100 -16.92 -7.98 -0.04
C LEU A 100 -17.32 -8.89 1.13
N LEU A 101 -16.50 -9.89 1.45
CA LEU A 101 -16.69 -10.78 2.57
C LEU A 101 -16.19 -10.11 3.86
N THR A 102 -16.95 -10.26 4.95
CA THR A 102 -16.52 -9.83 6.29
C THR A 102 -15.28 -10.63 6.70
N GLY A 103 -14.22 -9.91 7.07
CA GLY A 103 -13.01 -10.56 7.54
C GLY A 103 -13.21 -11.14 8.95
N LEU A 104 -12.61 -12.30 9.22
CA LEU A 104 -12.73 -13.00 10.50
C LEU A 104 -11.45 -12.95 11.35
N THR A 105 -10.49 -12.10 10.99
CA THR A 105 -9.30 -11.84 11.82
C THR A 105 -9.58 -10.70 12.79
N TYR A 106 -8.79 -10.60 13.86
CA TYR A 106 -8.92 -9.51 14.83
C TYR A 106 -8.81 -8.13 14.15
N GLU A 107 -7.80 -7.96 13.31
CA GLU A 107 -7.57 -6.72 12.56
C GLU A 107 -8.70 -6.39 11.59
N SER A 108 -9.23 -7.37 10.87
CA SER A 108 -10.32 -7.12 9.93
C SER A 108 -11.61 -6.73 10.64
N VAL A 109 -11.92 -7.37 11.77
CA VAL A 109 -13.09 -6.99 12.58
C VAL A 109 -12.92 -5.59 13.16
N LEU A 110 -11.71 -5.23 13.60
CA LEU A 110 -11.41 -3.88 14.05
C LEU A 110 -11.55 -2.85 12.92
N ASP A 111 -11.09 -3.17 11.71
CA ASP A 111 -11.23 -2.31 10.55
C ASP A 111 -12.71 -2.13 10.12
N ASP A 112 -13.48 -3.22 10.13
CA ASP A 112 -14.91 -3.20 9.80
C ASP A 112 -15.71 -2.33 10.78
N VAL A 113 -15.37 -2.35 12.08
CA VAL A 113 -16.11 -1.63 13.13
C VAL A 113 -15.62 -0.19 13.33
N PHE A 114 -14.31 0.03 13.32
CA PHE A 114 -13.70 1.31 13.71
C PHE A 114 -12.99 2.05 12.59
N HIS A 115 -12.84 1.43 11.42
CA HIS A 115 -12.13 1.94 10.25
C HIS A 115 -10.68 2.33 10.54
N TYR A 116 -9.79 1.40 10.24
CA TYR A 116 -8.35 1.57 10.34
C TYR A 116 -7.85 2.60 9.31
N LYS A 117 -7.01 3.53 9.76
CA LYS A 117 -6.42 4.56 8.89
C LYS A 117 -4.95 4.78 9.23
N CYS A 118 -4.08 4.52 8.27
CA CYS A 118 -2.63 4.77 8.34
C CYS A 118 -1.98 4.35 9.67
N GLY A 119 -2.15 3.09 10.10
CA GLY A 119 -1.52 2.62 11.35
C GLY A 119 -2.32 2.87 12.62
N LYS A 120 -3.52 3.44 12.54
CA LYS A 120 -4.24 3.95 13.72
C LYS A 120 -5.74 3.74 13.65
N ILE A 121 -6.31 3.55 14.84
CA ILE A 121 -7.75 3.47 15.08
C ILE A 121 -8.16 4.58 16.04
N SER A 122 -9.29 5.23 15.78
CA SER A 122 -9.86 6.25 16.67
C SER A 122 -11.10 5.70 17.37
N PHE A 123 -11.00 5.47 18.67
CA PHE A 123 -12.15 5.07 19.47
C PHE A 123 -12.99 6.31 19.83
N LYS A 124 -14.32 6.15 19.84
CA LYS A 124 -15.23 7.20 20.34
C LYS A 124 -15.24 7.16 21.87
N SER A 125 -15.38 8.34 22.48
CA SER A 125 -15.29 8.56 23.94
C SER A 125 -16.21 7.71 24.83
N ALA A 126 -17.30 7.16 24.29
CA ALA A 126 -18.15 6.22 25.03
C ALA A 126 -17.42 4.91 25.40
N LEU A 127 -16.44 4.46 24.59
CA LEU A 127 -15.59 3.31 24.89
C LEU A 127 -14.45 3.70 25.85
N GLU A 128 -13.94 4.93 25.75
CA GLU A 128 -12.90 5.44 26.67
C GLU A 128 -13.40 5.40 28.11
N ASN A 129 -14.66 5.79 28.35
CA ASN A 129 -15.28 5.80 29.67
C ASN A 129 -15.49 4.40 30.28
N ALA A 130 -15.60 3.34 29.48
CA ALA A 130 -15.69 1.97 29.96
C ALA A 130 -14.32 1.38 30.35
N GLY A 131 -13.22 1.96 29.84
CA GLY A 131 -11.84 1.67 30.26
C GLY A 131 -11.30 2.61 31.33
N HIS A 132 -12.02 3.69 31.65
CA HIS A 132 -11.66 4.71 32.64
C HIS A 132 -12.19 4.41 34.05
N GLU A 133 -11.94 3.20 34.57
CA GLU A 133 -11.50 3.14 35.97
C GLU A 133 -9.97 3.29 35.93
N THR A 134 -9.52 4.53 36.18
CA THR A 134 -8.13 5.01 36.28
C THR A 134 -7.50 5.67 35.04
N ASP A 135 -7.54 7.01 35.11
CA ASP A 135 -6.49 7.96 34.70
C ASP A 135 -6.52 8.59 33.29
N ASN A 136 -6.44 9.92 33.33
CA ASN A 136 -6.97 10.93 32.44
C ASN A 136 -6.17 11.07 31.13
N SER A 137 -6.87 11.27 30.01
CA SER A 137 -6.32 11.69 28.71
C SER A 137 -5.22 10.79 28.11
N LYS A 138 -5.58 9.58 27.69
CA LYS A 138 -4.76 8.80 26.76
C LYS A 138 -5.58 8.42 25.54
N SER A 139 -5.27 9.03 24.40
CA SER A 139 -5.54 8.38 23.12
C SER A 139 -4.79 7.06 23.16
N ILE A 140 -5.51 5.94 23.25
CA ILE A 140 -4.91 4.62 23.19
C ILE A 140 -4.46 4.43 21.74
N LYS A 141 -3.22 4.83 21.47
CA LYS A 141 -2.50 4.43 20.26
C LYS A 141 -2.15 2.96 20.43
N MET A 142 -3.07 2.09 20.01
CA MET A 142 -2.71 0.71 19.76
C MET A 142 -2.01 0.68 18.40
N ARG A 143 -0.69 0.50 18.43
CA ARG A 143 0.07 0.08 17.26
C ARG A 143 -0.05 -1.43 17.22
N ILE A 144 -0.64 -1.95 16.15
CA ILE A 144 -0.72 -3.39 15.91
C ILE A 144 0.63 -3.81 15.33
#